data_AF-A0A920A5L1-F1
#
_entry.id   AF-A0A920A5L1-F1
#
_cell.length_a   1.000
_cell.length_b   1.000
_cell.length_c   1.000
_cell.angle_alpha   90.00
_cell.angle_beta   90.00
_cell.angle_gamma   90.00
#
_symmetry.space_group_name_H-M   'P 1'
#
loop_
_entity.id
_entity.type
_entity.pdbx_description
1 polymer ?
#
loop_
_entity_poly.entity_id
_entity_poly.type
_entity_poly.pdbx_seq_one_letter_code
_entity_poly.pdbx_strand_id
1 'polypeptide(L)' 'MDYRDTINLPFTELAMKAGLAKKEPEILKFWNEINLYGEIRKLRRVKSNYFA' A
#
# COMPACT_ATOMS: atom_id res chain seq x y z
N MET A 1 40.08 -2.88 -11.70
CA MET A 1 39.15 -3.45 -10.71
C MET A 1 38.04 -2.43 -10.51
N ASP A 2 36.83 -2.75 -10.97
CA ASP A 2 35.66 -1.87 -10.74
C ASP A 2 35.11 -2.18 -9.35
N TYR A 3 35.18 -1.21 -8.43
CA TYR A 3 34.86 -1.40 -7.01
C TYR A 3 33.35 -1.26 -6.71
N ARG A 4 32.54 -0.90 -7.72
CA ARG A 4 31.11 -0.63 -7.55
C ARG A 4 30.33 -1.82 -7.00
N ASP A 5 30.73 -3.04 -7.35
CA ASP A 5 30.05 -4.27 -6.94
C ASP A 5 30.40 -4.70 -5.50
N THR A 6 31.39 -4.05 -4.87
CA THR A 6 31.79 -4.34 -3.48
C THR A 6 31.07 -3.47 -2.44
N ILE A 7 30.19 -2.56 -2.89
CA ILE A 7 29.48 -1.62 -2.02
C ILE A 7 28.03 -2.07 -1.88
N ASN A 8 27.58 -2.27 -0.63
CA ASN A 8 26.19 -2.65 -0.34
C ASN A 8 25.25 -1.44 -0.45
N LEU A 9 24.89 -1.06 -1.68
CA LEU A 9 23.96 0.03 -1.94
C LEU A 9 22.50 -0.40 -1.68
N PRO A 10 21.68 0.47 -1.10
CA PRO A 10 20.27 0.18 -0.90
C PRO A 10 19.55 0.10 -2.24
N PHE A 11 18.95 -1.05 -2.52
CA PHE A 11 18.04 -1.26 -3.65
C PHE A 11 16.59 -1.17 -3.17
N THR A 12 15.75 -0.52 -3.97
CA THR A 12 14.30 -0.47 -3.73
C THR A 12 13.56 -0.52 -5.05
N GLU A 13 12.46 -1.28 -5.07
CA GLU A 13 11.52 -1.31 -6.20
C GLU A 13 10.64 -0.05 -6.24
N LEU A 14 10.70 0.78 -5.19
CA LEU A 14 9.96 2.02 -5.12
C LEU A 14 10.54 3.04 -6.11
N ALA A 15 9.68 3.47 -7.04
CA ALA A 15 10.03 4.54 -7.95
C ALA A 15 10.34 5.83 -7.19
N MET A 16 11.41 6.52 -7.58
CA MET A 16 11.80 7.82 -7.01
C MET A 16 10.72 8.91 -7.20
N LYS A 17 9.86 8.77 -8.22
CA LYS A 17 8.71 9.64 -8.46
C LYS A 17 7.42 8.86 -8.29
N ALA A 18 6.46 9.45 -7.57
CA ALA A 18 5.22 8.77 -7.21
C ALA A 18 4.30 8.47 -8.41
N GLY A 19 4.21 9.37 -9.40
CA GLY A 19 3.34 9.18 -10.58
C GLY A 19 1.85 9.14 -10.22
N LEU A 20 1.45 9.94 -9.23
CA LEU A 20 0.13 9.87 -8.56
C LEU A 20 -1.06 9.92 -9.53
N ALA A 21 -1.02 10.79 -10.54
CA ALA A 21 -2.11 10.94 -11.51
C ALA A 21 -2.53 9.63 -12.21
N LYS A 22 -1.61 8.67 -12.34
CA LYS A 22 -1.91 7.33 -12.88
C LYS A 22 -2.20 6.31 -11.79
N LYS A 23 -1.40 6.29 -10.72
CA LYS A 23 -1.49 5.29 -9.66
C LYS A 23 -2.72 5.45 -8.77
N GLU A 24 -3.14 6.67 -8.45
CA GLU A 24 -4.27 6.90 -7.54
C GLU A 24 -5.60 6.32 -8.09
N PRO A 25 -5.98 6.54 -9.36
CA PRO A 25 -7.17 5.88 -9.94
C PRO A 25 -7.10 4.35 -9.90
N GLU A 26 -5.93 3.76 -10.18
CA GLU A 26 -5.72 2.31 -10.16
C GLU A 26 -5.89 1.74 -8.74
N ILE A 27 -5.30 2.40 -7.75
CA ILE A 27 -5.40 2.01 -6.33
C ILE A 27 -6.85 2.11 -5.84
N LEU A 28 -7.56 3.18 -6.19
CA LEU A 28 -8.97 3.35 -5.84
C LEU A 28 -9.84 2.24 -6.47
N LYS A 29 -9.59 1.90 -7.73
CA LYS A 29 -10.29 0.81 -8.41
C LYS A 29 -10.07 -0.52 -7.68
N PHE A 30 -8.83 -0.83 -7.34
CA PHE A 30 -8.49 -2.04 -6.58
C PHE A 30 -9.20 -2.10 -5.22
N TRP A 31 -9.20 -1.00 -4.44
CA TRP A 31 -9.91 -0.96 -3.15
C TRP A 31 -11.41 -1.18 -3.27
N ASN A 32 -12.02 -0.67 -4.35
CA ASN A 32 -13.43 -0.89 -4.64
C ASN A 32 -13.71 -2.34 -5.05
N GLU A 33 -12.85 -2.94 -5.88
CA GLU A 33 -12.96 -4.34 -6.32
C GLU A 33 -12.92 -5.32 -5.14
N ILE A 34 -12.03 -5.09 -4.17
CA ILE A 34 -11.93 -5.94 -2.98
C ILE A 34 -12.95 -5.58 -1.89
N ASN A 35 -13.82 -4.59 -2.12
CA ASN A 35 -14.76 -4.04 -1.13
C ASN A 35 -14.07 -3.73 0.22
N LEU A 36 -12.91 -3.08 0.16
CA LEU A 36 -12.04 -2.85 1.32
C LEU A 36 -12.79 -2.15 2.47
N TYR A 37 -13.60 -1.15 2.14
CA TYR A 37 -14.39 -0.42 3.12
C TYR A 37 -15.40 -1.33 3.85
N GLY A 38 -16.05 -2.24 3.12
CA GLY A 38 -16.94 -3.25 3.70
C GLY A 38 -16.22 -4.14 4.70
N GLU A 39 -15.03 -4.64 4.34
CA GLU A 39 -14.21 -5.47 5.22
C GLU A 39 -13.76 -4.70 6.48
N ILE A 40 -13.32 -3.46 6.34
CA ILE A 40 -12.96 -2.61 7.49
C ILE A 40 -14.17 -2.43 8.44
N ARG A 41 -15.38 -2.21 7.89
CA ARG A 41 -16.61 -2.08 8.70
C ARG A 41 -16.99 -3.39 9.40
N LYS A 42 -16.80 -4.55 8.76
CA LYS A 42 -17.02 -5.86 9.38
C LYS A 42 -16.06 -6.07 10.56
N LEU A 43 -14.76 -5.88 10.33
CA LEU A 43 -13.72 -6.03 11.36
C LEU A 43 -13.98 -5.13 12.57
N ARG A 44 -14.35 -3.86 12.35
CA ARG A 44 -14.63 -2.92 13.43
C ARG A 44 -15.91 -3.25 14.20
N ARG A 45 -16.94 -3.81 13.55
CA ARG A 45 -18.17 -4.24 14.22
C ARG A 45 -17.89 -5.36 15.22
N VAL A 46 -17.02 -6.30 14.86
CA VAL A 46 -16.60 -7.40 15.74
C VAL A 46 -15.78 -6.88 16.92
N LYS A 47 -14.95 -5.84 16.71
CA LYS A 47 -14.15 -5.21 17.78
C LYS A 47 -14.95 -4.23 18.66
N SER A 48 -16.16 -3.88 18.24
CA SER A 48 -17.06 -2.92 18.89
C SER A 48 -18.10 -3.63 19.76
N ASN A 49 -17.65 -4.23 20.86
CA ASN A 49 -18.37 -4.09 22.14
C ASN A 49 -18.13 -2.66 22.69
N TYR A 50 -18.32 -1.61 21.87
CA TYR A 50 -18.35 -0.21 22.33
C TYR A 50 -19.76 0.14 22.84
N PHE A 51 -20.39 -0.78 23.57
CA PHE A 51 -21.47 -0.48 24.50
C PHE A 51 -20.89 -0.67 25.90
N ALA A 52 -20.27 0.39 26.40
CA ALA A 52 -20.06 0.64 27.82
C ALA A 52 -20.40 2.12 28.04
#